data_AF-A0A8T7I6N0-F1
#
_entry.id   AF-A0A8T7I6N0-F1
#
_cell.length_a   1.000
_cell.length_b   1.000
_cell.length_c   1.000
_cell.angle_alpha   90.00
_cell.angle_beta   90.00
_cell.angle_gamma   90.00
#
_symmetry.space_group_name_H-M   'P 1'
#
loop_
_entity.id
_entity.type
_entity.pdbx_description
1 polymer ?
#
loop_
_entity_poly.entity_id
_entity_poly.type
_entity_poly.pdbx_seq_one_letter_code
_entity_poly.pdbx_strand_id
1 'polypeptide(L)'
;MKLLIFPFEMDTAKEMAIFAQELGINVLRGSSDPDFNSKKDDVLALPYISESDFSEHLEQIIDQQEITHIFSPHVGVWTKLAELLNNEPSRFEFKLSKNFPFEFNAIRYQSSIFNNGSTETKPDIEHLDCFQTFQPKARLTHFQKSALIHLFESIPGQCDRAKLDGLCDIFRVAPAGDIVEIGVLYGRSACTMAWLADKYNIGSVVAIDPWCQSGIDDQGEAANILNRLAFQVDFEKIYKIFLTNAALFSNLSYLKETSTTAVPIYEHASQKGYLKALELPQIDVKGKIAVLHIDGNHRYDMVKNDIEQWLPFVLPGGWVLLDDYCWKFGDGPKELGDQLIMETSLFDCSFCLGDTLYLRRSDSLMS
;
A
#
# COMPACT_ATOMS: atom_id res chain seq x y z
N MET A 1 31.45 -3.58 4.22
CA MET A 1 30.76 -4.81 4.65
C MET A 1 30.62 -5.73 3.44
N LYS A 2 30.99 -7.00 3.59
CA LYS A 2 30.75 -8.05 2.59
C LYS A 2 29.80 -9.08 3.17
N LEU A 3 28.63 -9.23 2.54
CA LEU A 3 27.50 -10.01 3.02
C LEU A 3 27.31 -11.25 2.14
N LEU A 4 27.47 -12.44 2.71
CA LEU A 4 27.05 -13.68 2.07
C LEU A 4 25.56 -13.92 2.39
N ILE A 5 24.76 -14.15 1.35
CA ILE A 5 23.37 -14.61 1.49
C ILE A 5 23.31 -16.08 1.06
N PHE A 6 22.97 -16.96 2.00
CA PHE A 6 23.01 -18.41 1.79
C PHE A 6 21.91 -19.12 2.60
N PRO A 7 21.03 -19.94 1.99
CA PRO A 7 20.94 -20.25 0.55
C PRO A 7 20.24 -19.12 -0.24
N PHE A 8 20.71 -18.85 -1.46
CA PHE A 8 20.25 -17.72 -2.27
C PHE A 8 18.96 -18.01 -3.08
N GLU A 9 18.54 -19.27 -3.18
CA GLU A 9 17.36 -19.69 -3.94
C GLU A 9 16.06 -19.17 -3.34
N MET A 10 16.06 -18.93 -2.02
CA MET A 10 14.89 -18.51 -1.26
C MET A 10 14.46 -17.09 -1.62
N ASP A 11 13.15 -16.83 -1.65
CA ASP A 11 12.63 -15.51 -2.04
C ASP A 11 13.05 -14.41 -1.06
N THR A 12 13.08 -14.72 0.24
CA THR A 12 13.60 -13.81 1.28
C THR A 12 15.08 -13.48 1.09
N ALA A 13 15.88 -14.40 0.56
CA ALA A 13 17.29 -14.13 0.22
C ALA A 13 17.39 -13.14 -0.94
N LYS A 14 16.55 -13.29 -1.97
CA LYS A 14 16.49 -12.37 -3.11
C LYS A 14 16.05 -10.97 -2.69
N GLU A 15 15.02 -10.85 -1.86
CA GLU A 15 14.54 -9.58 -1.30
C GLU A 15 15.64 -8.88 -0.48
N MET A 16 16.32 -9.61 0.40
CA MET A 16 17.41 -9.07 1.22
C MET A 16 18.60 -8.62 0.38
N ALA A 17 18.91 -9.34 -0.71
CA ALA A 17 19.97 -8.94 -1.63
C ALA A 17 19.69 -7.61 -2.30
N ILE A 18 18.46 -7.42 -2.80
CA ILE A 18 18.03 -6.15 -3.41
C ILE A 18 18.22 -5.02 -2.40
N PHE A 19 17.67 -5.17 -1.19
CA PHE A 19 17.78 -4.13 -0.15
C PHE A 19 19.23 -3.81 0.23
N ALA A 20 20.07 -4.84 0.39
CA ALA A 20 21.47 -4.65 0.72
C ALA A 20 22.24 -3.93 -0.41
N GLN A 21 21.99 -4.31 -1.67
CA GLN A 21 22.64 -3.70 -2.83
C GLN A 21 22.26 -2.23 -3.00
N GLU A 22 20.99 -1.85 -2.78
CA GLU A 22 20.54 -0.45 -2.78
C GLU A 22 21.25 0.40 -1.72
N LEU A 23 21.70 -0.22 -0.62
CA LEU A 23 22.52 0.44 0.41
C LEU A 23 24.03 0.41 0.10
N GLY A 24 24.44 -0.04 -1.09
CA GLY A 24 25.85 -0.15 -1.49
C GLY A 24 26.61 -1.29 -0.81
N ILE A 25 25.91 -2.27 -0.23
CA ILE A 25 26.53 -3.43 0.41
C ILE A 25 26.98 -4.41 -0.66
N ASN A 26 28.22 -4.89 -0.54
CA ASN A 26 28.73 -5.94 -1.43
C ASN A 26 28.09 -7.29 -1.04
N VAL A 27 27.18 -7.79 -1.89
CA VAL A 27 26.43 -9.03 -1.69
C VAL A 27 27.03 -10.17 -2.49
N LEU A 28 27.42 -11.23 -1.79
CA LEU A 28 27.79 -12.52 -2.35
C LEU A 28 26.61 -13.48 -2.22
N ARG A 29 26.40 -14.29 -3.25
CA ARG A 29 25.28 -15.24 -3.34
C ARG A 29 25.83 -16.64 -3.15
N GLY A 30 25.33 -17.39 -2.17
CA GLY A 30 25.75 -18.75 -1.90
C GLY A 30 24.64 -19.76 -2.20
N SER A 31 25.00 -20.95 -2.67
CA SER A 31 24.06 -22.05 -2.90
C SER A 31 24.70 -23.42 -2.76
N SER A 32 23.93 -24.36 -2.21
CA SER A 32 24.25 -25.79 -2.23
C SER A 32 23.56 -26.56 -3.35
N ASP A 33 22.69 -25.92 -4.14
CA ASP A 33 21.97 -26.55 -5.23
C ASP A 33 22.81 -26.51 -6.53
N PRO A 34 23.28 -27.67 -7.04
CA PRO A 34 24.08 -27.72 -8.27
C PRO A 34 23.33 -27.20 -9.50
N ASP A 35 22.01 -27.38 -9.57
CA ASP A 35 21.18 -26.92 -10.69
C ASP A 35 21.00 -25.41 -10.65
N PHE A 36 21.05 -24.80 -9.47
CA PHE A 36 21.03 -23.35 -9.33
C PHE A 36 22.40 -22.74 -9.66
N ASN A 37 23.48 -23.34 -9.15
CA ASN A 37 24.86 -22.91 -9.40
C ASN A 37 25.21 -22.94 -10.89
N SER A 38 24.84 -24.00 -11.61
CA SER A 38 25.13 -24.14 -13.05
C SER A 38 24.45 -23.09 -13.94
N LYS A 39 23.43 -22.41 -13.43
CA LYS A 39 22.64 -21.41 -14.18
C LYS A 39 23.12 -19.97 -13.95
N LYS A 40 24.05 -19.73 -13.03
CA LYS A 40 24.47 -18.37 -12.63
C LYS A 40 25.96 -18.31 -12.31
N ASP A 41 26.69 -17.58 -13.15
CA ASP A 41 28.16 -17.42 -13.02
C ASP A 41 28.59 -16.71 -11.72
N ASP A 42 27.69 -15.96 -11.07
CA ASP A 42 27.98 -15.17 -9.86
C ASP A 42 27.46 -15.81 -8.55
N VAL A 43 27.42 -17.15 -8.46
CA VAL A 43 26.99 -17.87 -7.25
C VAL A 43 28.14 -18.72 -6.72
N LEU A 44 28.45 -18.54 -5.44
CA LEU A 44 29.41 -19.36 -4.70
C LEU A 44 28.76 -20.71 -4.38
N ALA A 45 29.33 -21.78 -4.91
CA ALA A 45 28.92 -23.13 -4.58
C ALA A 45 29.44 -23.50 -3.17
N LEU A 46 28.54 -23.94 -2.30
CA LEU A 46 28.86 -24.53 -1.00
C LEU A 46 28.33 -25.97 -0.93
N PRO A 47 29.00 -26.92 -0.24
CA PRO A 47 28.42 -28.23 0.03
C PRO A 47 27.09 -28.12 0.79
N TYR A 48 26.27 -29.17 0.81
CA TYR A 48 25.13 -29.19 1.73
C TYR A 48 25.61 -29.18 3.18
N ILE A 49 24.86 -28.55 4.08
CA ILE A 49 25.22 -28.46 5.51
C ILE A 49 25.35 -29.81 6.24
N SER A 50 24.85 -30.89 5.63
CA SER A 50 24.96 -32.26 6.10
C SER A 50 26.27 -32.95 5.69
N GLU A 51 27.00 -32.38 4.73
CA GLU A 51 28.27 -32.93 4.25
C GLU A 51 29.41 -32.60 5.21
N SER A 52 30.35 -33.53 5.36
CA SER A 52 31.43 -33.44 6.35
C SER A 52 32.43 -32.32 6.07
N ASP A 53 32.54 -31.91 4.81
CA ASP A 53 33.46 -30.90 4.31
C ASP A 53 32.83 -29.50 4.23
N PHE A 54 31.56 -29.33 4.61
CA PHE A 54 30.86 -28.03 4.59
C PHE A 54 31.61 -26.96 5.38
N SER A 55 32.02 -27.27 6.61
CA SER A 55 32.69 -26.31 7.50
C SER A 55 34.03 -25.84 6.94
N GLU A 56 34.80 -26.73 6.31
CA GLU A 56 36.08 -26.40 5.70
C GLU A 56 35.90 -25.53 4.46
N HIS A 57 34.94 -25.86 3.59
CA HIS A 57 34.63 -25.04 2.42
C HIS A 57 34.09 -23.66 2.80
N LEU A 58 33.25 -23.58 3.84
CA LEU A 58 32.73 -22.32 4.33
C LEU A 58 33.86 -21.41 4.84
N GLU A 59 34.78 -21.94 5.63
CA GLU A 59 35.96 -21.21 6.13
C GLU A 59 36.81 -20.69 4.97
N GLN A 60 37.13 -21.55 4.00
CA GLN A 60 37.89 -21.15 2.81
C GLN A 60 37.21 -20.02 2.05
N ILE A 61 35.89 -20.09 1.86
CA ILE A 61 35.13 -19.04 1.18
C ILE A 61 35.11 -17.75 2.00
N ILE A 62 34.95 -17.84 3.32
CA ILE A 62 35.00 -16.67 4.21
C ILE A 62 36.33 -15.94 4.07
N ASP A 63 37.44 -16.67 4.09
CA ASP A 63 38.78 -16.09 4.01
C ASP A 63 39.07 -15.54 2.61
N GLN A 64 38.84 -16.34 1.57
CA GLN A 64 39.12 -15.96 0.17
C GLN A 64 38.28 -14.76 -0.26
N GLN A 65 37.04 -14.68 0.22
CA GLN A 65 36.13 -13.60 -0.13
C GLN A 65 36.10 -12.52 0.93
N GLU A 66 36.82 -12.59 2.05
CA GLU A 66 36.73 -11.61 3.13
C GLU A 66 35.28 -11.36 3.60
N ILE A 67 34.51 -12.45 3.78
CA ILE A 67 33.11 -12.37 4.21
C ILE A 67 33.06 -11.92 5.67
N THR A 68 32.32 -10.85 5.92
CA THR A 68 32.19 -10.28 7.27
C THR A 68 30.84 -10.58 7.91
N HIS A 69 29.82 -10.84 7.10
CA HIS A 69 28.44 -11.04 7.54
C HIS A 69 27.80 -12.16 6.72
N ILE A 70 26.95 -12.95 7.36
CA ILE A 70 26.13 -13.98 6.70
C ILE A 70 24.66 -13.77 7.06
N PHE A 71 23.79 -13.74 6.06
CA PHE A 71 22.34 -13.80 6.22
C PHE A 71 21.82 -15.13 5.70
N SER A 72 21.09 -15.86 6.54
CA SER A 72 20.46 -17.11 6.16
C SER A 72 18.97 -17.12 6.51
N PRO A 73 18.08 -17.16 5.52
CA PRO A 73 16.64 -17.34 5.76
C PRO A 73 16.26 -18.81 5.95
N HIS A 74 17.19 -19.76 5.81
CA HIS A 74 16.92 -21.19 5.95
C HIS A 74 17.23 -21.66 7.38
N VAL A 75 16.22 -22.25 8.04
CA VAL A 75 16.30 -22.67 9.45
C VAL A 75 17.50 -23.59 9.72
N GLY A 76 17.68 -24.64 8.91
CA GLY A 76 18.77 -25.60 9.10
C GLY A 76 20.15 -24.98 8.86
N VAL A 77 20.26 -24.07 7.89
CA VAL A 77 21.54 -23.44 7.53
C VAL A 77 21.93 -22.43 8.60
N TRP A 78 20.98 -21.58 9.00
CA TRP A 78 21.17 -20.66 10.12
C TRP A 78 21.59 -21.40 11.38
N THR A 79 20.94 -22.53 11.71
CA THR A 79 21.26 -23.33 12.90
C THR A 79 22.69 -23.86 12.83
N LYS A 80 23.09 -24.43 11.69
CA LYS A 80 24.47 -24.91 11.49
C LYS A 80 25.50 -23.79 11.61
N LEU A 81 25.23 -22.61 11.03
CA LEU A 81 26.12 -21.45 11.13
C LEU A 81 26.25 -20.95 12.56
N ALA A 82 25.14 -20.90 13.31
CA ALA A 82 25.13 -20.52 14.72
C ALA A 82 25.90 -21.53 15.59
N GLU A 83 25.76 -22.82 15.33
CA GLU A 83 26.55 -23.87 15.98
C GLU A 83 28.05 -23.70 15.75
N LEU A 84 28.47 -23.41 14.50
CA LEU A 84 29.88 -23.19 14.17
C LEU A 84 30.46 -21.98 14.89
N LEU A 85 29.72 -20.86 14.93
CA LEU A 85 30.14 -19.66 15.68
C LEU A 85 30.28 -19.92 17.19
N ASN A 86 29.41 -20.74 17.77
CA ASN A 86 29.42 -21.03 19.19
C ASN A 86 30.50 -22.05 19.57
N ASN A 87 30.71 -23.08 18.74
CA ASN A 87 31.61 -24.19 19.06
C ASN A 87 33.06 -23.91 18.62
N GLU A 88 33.26 -23.10 17.58
CA GLU A 88 34.57 -22.82 16.97
C GLU A 88 34.79 -21.30 16.76
N PRO A 89 34.66 -20.46 17.81
CA PRO A 89 34.68 -19.00 17.68
C PRO A 89 36.02 -18.42 17.21
N SER A 90 37.12 -19.17 17.36
CA SER A 90 38.44 -18.78 16.85
C SER A 90 38.65 -19.12 15.37
N ARG A 91 37.79 -19.98 14.80
CA ARG A 91 37.86 -20.44 13.41
C ARG A 91 36.96 -19.62 12.49
N PHE A 92 35.81 -19.19 12.98
CA PHE A 92 34.82 -18.46 12.20
C PHE A 92 34.66 -17.02 12.67
N GLU A 93 35.15 -16.07 11.88
CA GLU A 93 35.04 -14.63 12.17
C GLU A 93 34.02 -13.94 11.25
N PHE A 94 32.72 -14.16 11.50
CA PHE A 94 31.63 -13.45 10.80
C PHE A 94 30.46 -13.13 11.73
N LYS A 95 29.64 -12.15 11.33
CA LYS A 95 28.36 -11.84 12.00
C LYS A 95 27.20 -12.53 11.30
N LEU A 96 26.46 -13.37 12.02
CA LEU A 96 25.23 -14.00 11.53
C LEU A 96 24.02 -13.08 11.74
N SER A 97 23.02 -13.18 10.86
CA SER A 97 21.72 -12.54 11.04
C SER A 97 21.12 -12.87 12.42
N LYS A 98 20.81 -11.82 13.20
CA LYS A 98 20.48 -11.92 14.63
C LYS A 98 19.30 -12.85 14.94
N ASN A 99 18.21 -12.70 14.20
CA ASN A 99 16.97 -13.41 14.50
C ASN A 99 16.98 -14.79 13.84
N PHE A 100 16.48 -15.78 14.58
CA PHE A 100 16.22 -17.10 14.03
C PHE A 100 15.17 -16.98 12.90
N PRO A 101 15.25 -17.75 11.79
CA PRO A 101 14.39 -17.49 10.62
C PRO A 101 12.89 -17.53 10.88
N PHE A 102 12.40 -18.37 11.79
CA PHE A 102 10.99 -18.34 12.19
C PHE A 102 10.59 -17.05 12.91
N GLU A 103 11.46 -16.50 13.76
CA GLU A 103 11.24 -15.20 14.41
C GLU A 103 11.30 -14.06 13.40
N PHE A 104 12.25 -14.12 12.46
CA PHE A 104 12.35 -13.15 11.37
C PHE A 104 11.06 -13.08 10.54
N ASN A 105 10.48 -14.23 10.21
CA ASN A 105 9.20 -14.28 9.51
C ASN A 105 8.05 -13.79 10.38
N ALA A 106 8.04 -14.11 11.69
CA ALA A 106 7.02 -13.61 12.61
C ALA A 106 7.04 -12.08 12.73
N ILE A 107 8.22 -11.44 12.68
CA ILE A 107 8.36 -9.98 12.70
C ILE A 107 7.61 -9.33 11.53
N ARG A 108 7.59 -9.95 10.34
CA ARG A 108 6.85 -9.44 9.17
C ARG A 108 5.33 -9.36 9.40
N TYR A 109 4.81 -10.17 10.32
CA TYR A 109 3.41 -10.16 10.72
C TYR A 109 3.20 -9.47 12.07
N GLN A 110 4.26 -9.01 12.73
CA GLN A 110 4.15 -8.50 14.09
C GLN A 110 3.41 -7.17 14.13
N SER A 111 3.65 -6.30 13.15
CA SER A 111 2.95 -5.03 12.98
C SER A 111 1.45 -5.24 12.77
N SER A 112 1.04 -6.30 12.07
CA SER A 112 -0.34 -6.58 11.68
C SER A 112 -1.07 -7.56 12.60
N ILE A 113 -0.40 -8.36 13.43
CA ILE A 113 -1.06 -9.29 14.37
C ILE A 113 -1.03 -8.72 15.79
N PHE A 114 0.14 -8.25 16.25
CA PHE A 114 0.33 -7.92 17.66
C PHE A 114 0.22 -6.42 17.94
N ASN A 115 0.54 -5.56 16.95
CA ASN A 115 0.44 -4.10 17.06
C ASN A 115 -0.73 -3.54 16.25
N ASN A 116 -1.91 -4.15 16.37
CA ASN A 116 -3.15 -3.68 15.75
C ASN A 116 -3.76 -2.43 16.41
N GLY A 117 -3.20 -1.99 17.53
CA GLY A 117 -3.58 -0.71 18.14
C GLY A 117 -2.80 0.42 17.49
N SER A 118 -3.49 1.49 17.07
CA SER A 118 -2.85 2.77 16.82
C SER A 118 -2.19 3.24 18.13
N THR A 119 -0.90 3.61 18.09
CA THR A 119 -0.26 4.30 19.23
C THR A 119 -0.79 5.72 19.39
N GLU A 120 -1.50 6.23 18.40
CA GLU A 120 -2.21 7.50 18.44
C GLU A 120 -3.60 7.29 19.03
N THR A 121 -3.99 8.17 19.96
CA THR A 121 -5.35 8.27 20.47
C THR A 121 -6.28 8.58 19.31
N LYS A 122 -6.97 7.55 18.80
CA LYS A 122 -7.99 7.72 17.78
C LYS A 122 -9.10 8.59 18.36
N PRO A 123 -9.51 9.69 17.70
CA PRO A 123 -10.72 10.40 18.09
C PRO A 123 -11.89 9.42 18.10
N ASP A 124 -12.76 9.51 19.10
CA ASP A 124 -13.91 8.61 19.21
C ASP A 124 -14.98 8.99 18.17
N ILE A 125 -14.70 8.68 16.91
CA ILE A 125 -15.55 9.04 15.78
C ILE A 125 -16.89 8.30 15.82
N GLU A 126 -16.98 7.19 16.56
CA GLU A 126 -18.26 6.51 16.79
C GLU A 126 -19.23 7.34 17.63
N HIS A 127 -18.72 8.29 18.42
CA HIS A 127 -19.54 9.22 19.17
C HIS A 127 -20.07 10.39 18.34
N LEU A 128 -19.60 10.58 17.11
CA LEU A 128 -20.20 11.58 16.21
C LEU A 128 -21.64 11.19 15.86
N ASP A 129 -22.55 12.15 15.90
CA ASP A 129 -23.99 11.93 15.66
C ASP A 129 -24.27 11.22 14.33
N CYS A 130 -23.44 11.50 13.32
CA CYS A 130 -23.53 10.89 11.99
C CYS A 130 -23.21 9.38 11.99
N PHE A 131 -22.43 8.87 12.95
CA PHE A 131 -22.20 7.42 13.10
C PHE A 131 -23.29 6.76 13.92
N GLN A 132 -23.83 7.45 14.93
CA GLN A 132 -24.88 6.91 15.80
C GLN A 132 -26.23 6.77 15.08
N THR A 133 -26.52 7.69 14.15
CA THR A 133 -27.80 7.73 13.43
C THR A 133 -28.03 6.51 12.52
N PHE A 134 -26.97 5.87 12.00
CA PHE A 134 -27.07 4.85 10.96
C PHE A 134 -26.78 3.41 11.39
N GLN A 135 -26.68 3.15 12.70
CA GLN A 135 -26.37 1.83 13.26
C GLN A 135 -25.20 1.15 12.54
N PRO A 136 -23.95 1.48 12.90
CA PRO A 136 -22.79 1.02 12.17
C PRO A 136 -22.75 -0.51 12.09
N LYS A 137 -22.42 -1.05 10.91
CA LYS A 137 -22.16 -2.48 10.72
C LYS A 137 -21.09 -2.96 11.71
N ALA A 138 -21.08 -4.25 12.02
CA ALA A 138 -20.14 -4.83 12.97
C ALA A 138 -18.68 -4.53 12.61
N ARG A 139 -17.85 -4.25 13.62
CA ARG A 139 -16.40 -4.06 13.44
C ARG A 139 -15.75 -5.31 12.83
N LEU A 140 -14.62 -5.11 12.16
CA LEU A 140 -13.77 -6.21 11.74
C LEU A 140 -13.30 -7.00 12.98
N THR A 141 -13.30 -8.32 12.85
CA THR A 141 -12.60 -9.16 13.84
C THR A 141 -11.11 -8.83 13.85
N HIS A 142 -10.42 -9.18 14.93
CA HIS A 142 -8.98 -8.97 15.05
C HIS A 142 -8.20 -9.47 13.83
N PHE A 143 -8.44 -10.73 13.41
CA PHE A 143 -7.73 -11.30 12.26
C PHE A 143 -8.15 -10.70 10.91
N GLN A 144 -9.38 -10.24 10.77
CA GLN A 144 -9.79 -9.49 9.57
C GLN A 144 -9.05 -8.15 9.47
N LYS A 145 -8.94 -7.41 10.57
CA LYS A 145 -8.15 -6.18 10.62
C LYS A 145 -6.67 -6.45 10.37
N SER A 146 -6.11 -7.51 10.95
CA SER A 146 -4.74 -7.95 10.68
C SER A 146 -4.48 -8.25 9.21
N ALA A 147 -5.36 -9.01 8.57
CA ALA A 147 -5.23 -9.35 7.16
C ALA A 147 -5.29 -8.09 6.28
N LEU A 148 -6.19 -7.16 6.60
CA LEU A 148 -6.30 -5.89 5.88
C LEU A 148 -5.06 -5.00 6.07
N ILE A 149 -4.51 -4.91 7.29
CA ILE A 149 -3.24 -4.20 7.54
C ILE A 149 -2.09 -4.84 6.76
N HIS A 150 -2.01 -6.17 6.73
CA HIS A 150 -0.97 -6.87 5.98
C HIS A 150 -1.06 -6.58 4.48
N LEU A 151 -2.26 -6.64 3.90
CA LEU A 151 -2.50 -6.23 2.52
C LEU A 151 -2.07 -4.77 2.29
N PHE A 152 -2.55 -3.86 3.13
CA PHE A 152 -2.27 -2.42 3.04
C PHE A 152 -0.75 -2.11 3.08
N GLU A 153 -0.01 -2.72 4.00
CA GLU A 153 1.44 -2.51 4.17
C GLU A 153 2.27 -3.20 3.07
N SER A 154 1.74 -4.25 2.44
CA SER A 154 2.41 -4.94 1.33
C SER A 154 2.40 -4.16 0.02
N ILE A 155 1.43 -3.25 -0.15
CA ILE A 155 1.31 -2.42 -1.35
C ILE A 155 2.11 -1.12 -1.13
N PRO A 156 3.02 -0.70 -2.03
CA PRO A 156 3.72 0.58 -1.89
C PRO A 156 2.76 1.77 -1.84
N GLY A 157 3.12 2.85 -1.16
CA GLY A 157 2.27 4.05 -1.04
C GLY A 157 2.63 4.92 0.15
N GLN A 158 2.08 6.13 0.19
CA GLN A 158 2.35 7.12 1.25
C GLN A 158 1.21 7.25 2.27
N CYS A 159 0.06 6.62 2.01
CA CYS A 159 -1.07 6.54 2.93
C CYS A 159 -0.70 5.82 4.24
N ASP A 160 -1.13 6.39 5.37
CA ASP A 160 -0.82 5.94 6.73
C ASP A 160 -1.87 5.01 7.37
N ARG A 161 -1.58 4.50 8.57
CA ARG A 161 -2.51 3.63 9.31
C ARG A 161 -3.75 4.39 9.82
N ALA A 162 -3.66 5.70 10.03
CA ALA A 162 -4.77 6.50 10.50
C ALA A 162 -5.85 6.60 9.41
N LYS A 163 -5.46 6.78 8.14
CA LYS A 163 -6.40 6.70 7.00
C LYS A 163 -7.04 5.31 6.89
N LEU A 164 -6.26 4.23 7.03
CA LEU A 164 -6.82 2.87 7.06
C LEU A 164 -7.87 2.71 8.17
N ASP A 165 -7.64 3.31 9.33
CA ASP A 165 -8.59 3.29 10.44
C ASP A 165 -9.85 4.12 10.18
N GLY A 166 -9.73 5.26 9.48
CA GLY A 166 -10.86 6.06 9.01
C GLY A 166 -11.71 5.31 7.99
N LEU A 167 -11.07 4.73 6.98
CA LEU A 167 -11.73 3.87 5.98
C LEU A 167 -12.49 2.71 6.65
N CYS A 168 -11.89 2.04 7.63
CA CYS A 168 -12.55 0.94 8.34
C CYS A 168 -13.84 1.37 9.06
N ASP A 169 -13.90 2.61 9.54
CA ASP A 169 -15.08 3.11 10.24
C ASP A 169 -16.14 3.67 9.29
N ILE A 170 -15.77 4.48 8.31
CA ILE A 170 -16.78 5.04 7.39
C ILE A 170 -17.46 3.94 6.56
N PHE A 171 -16.75 2.88 6.16
CA PHE A 171 -17.35 1.79 5.38
C PHE A 171 -18.41 0.99 6.17
N ARG A 172 -18.46 1.13 7.50
CA ARG A 172 -19.52 0.53 8.33
C ARG A 172 -20.83 1.30 8.26
N VAL A 173 -20.79 2.56 7.86
CA VAL A 173 -21.96 3.47 7.79
C VAL A 173 -22.22 4.02 6.38
N ALA A 174 -21.31 3.80 5.43
CA ALA A 174 -21.48 4.21 4.04
C ALA A 174 -22.68 3.49 3.38
N PRO A 175 -23.46 4.20 2.54
CA PRO A 175 -24.57 3.60 1.80
C PRO A 175 -24.06 2.64 0.72
N ALA A 176 -24.94 1.85 0.11
CA ALA A 176 -24.57 1.03 -1.05
C ALA A 176 -24.45 1.91 -2.30
N GLY A 177 -23.35 1.78 -3.04
CA GLY A 177 -23.02 2.60 -4.20
C GLY A 177 -21.62 2.30 -4.71
N ASP A 178 -21.23 2.98 -5.78
CA ASP A 178 -19.89 2.90 -6.33
C ASP A 178 -18.89 3.58 -5.39
N ILE A 179 -17.63 3.17 -5.43
CA ILE A 179 -16.52 3.83 -4.76
C ILE A 179 -15.63 4.40 -5.86
N VAL A 180 -15.26 5.67 -5.76
CA VAL A 180 -14.38 6.32 -6.74
C VAL A 180 -13.16 6.85 -6.03
N GLU A 181 -11.99 6.57 -6.57
CA GLU A 181 -10.72 7.14 -6.14
C GLU A 181 -10.05 7.87 -7.29
N ILE A 182 -9.64 9.12 -7.05
CA ILE A 182 -8.88 9.96 -7.99
C ILE A 182 -7.47 10.13 -7.43
N GLY A 183 -6.46 9.73 -8.20
CA GLY A 183 -5.08 9.62 -7.72
C GLY A 183 -4.90 8.32 -6.94
N VAL A 184 -4.36 7.30 -7.61
CA VAL A 184 -4.38 5.90 -7.11
C VAL A 184 -2.97 5.37 -6.93
N LEU A 185 -2.03 5.83 -7.76
CA LEU A 185 -0.64 5.41 -7.73
C LEU A 185 -0.50 3.87 -7.78
N TYR A 186 -0.01 3.23 -6.71
CA TYR A 186 0.15 1.77 -6.62
C TYR A 186 -1.12 1.02 -6.17
N GLY A 187 -2.18 1.74 -5.78
CA GLY A 187 -3.48 1.18 -5.39
C GLY A 187 -3.62 0.76 -3.93
N ARG A 188 -2.80 1.27 -3.01
CA ARG A 188 -2.86 0.92 -1.58
C ARG A 188 -4.25 1.16 -0.98
N SER A 189 -4.79 2.37 -1.16
CA SER A 189 -6.13 2.77 -0.73
C SER A 189 -7.22 2.12 -1.59
N ALA A 190 -7.10 2.11 -2.93
CA ALA A 190 -8.03 1.41 -3.82
C ALA A 190 -8.30 -0.05 -3.40
N CYS A 191 -7.24 -0.83 -3.19
CA CYS A 191 -7.35 -2.24 -2.79
C CYS A 191 -7.96 -2.40 -1.39
N THR A 192 -7.67 -1.47 -0.49
CA THR A 192 -8.25 -1.42 0.85
C THR A 192 -9.75 -1.15 0.78
N MET A 193 -10.15 -0.17 -0.02
CA MET A 193 -11.56 0.16 -0.26
C MET A 193 -12.28 -0.99 -0.96
N ALA A 194 -11.63 -1.69 -1.90
CA ALA A 194 -12.20 -2.86 -2.57
C ALA A 194 -12.50 -4.00 -1.58
N TRP A 195 -11.54 -4.29 -0.69
CA TRP A 195 -11.71 -5.26 0.38
C TRP A 195 -12.84 -4.88 1.34
N LEU A 196 -12.89 -3.62 1.77
CA LEU A 196 -13.94 -3.12 2.68
C LEU A 196 -15.31 -3.09 1.99
N ALA A 197 -15.38 -2.72 0.72
CA ALA A 197 -16.61 -2.69 -0.05
C ALA A 197 -17.23 -4.08 -0.20
N ASP A 198 -16.42 -5.10 -0.45
CA ASP A 198 -16.87 -6.50 -0.46
C ASP A 198 -17.32 -6.94 0.93
N LYS A 199 -16.48 -6.71 1.96
CA LYS A 199 -16.77 -7.06 3.36
C LYS A 199 -18.11 -6.50 3.86
N TYR A 200 -18.47 -5.29 3.43
CA TYR A 200 -19.68 -4.60 3.87
C TYR A 200 -20.77 -4.52 2.80
N ASN A 201 -20.63 -5.21 1.67
CA ASN A 201 -21.60 -5.22 0.55
C ASN A 201 -22.00 -3.81 0.07
N ILE A 202 -21.02 -2.97 -0.24
CA ILE A 202 -21.25 -1.58 -0.67
C ILE A 202 -21.40 -1.49 -2.20
N GLY A 203 -20.35 -1.88 -2.93
CA GLY A 203 -20.30 -1.81 -4.39
C GLY A 203 -18.89 -1.99 -4.95
N SER A 204 -18.69 -1.50 -6.17
CA SER A 204 -17.43 -1.64 -6.91
C SER A 204 -16.57 -0.39 -6.78
N VAL A 205 -15.26 -0.56 -6.85
CA VAL A 205 -14.27 0.52 -6.86
C VAL A 205 -13.85 0.84 -8.29
N VAL A 206 -13.92 2.12 -8.64
CA VAL A 206 -13.40 2.71 -9.87
C VAL A 206 -12.18 3.55 -9.51
N ALA A 207 -10.99 3.03 -9.82
CA ALA A 207 -9.71 3.71 -9.64
C ALA A 207 -9.41 4.62 -10.85
N ILE A 208 -9.12 5.90 -10.62
CA ILE A 208 -8.88 6.89 -11.68
C ILE A 208 -7.48 7.49 -11.49
N ASP A 209 -6.61 7.24 -12.45
CA ASP A 209 -5.26 7.78 -12.45
C ASP A 209 -4.73 7.81 -13.89
N PRO A 210 -4.04 8.87 -14.35
CA PRO A 210 -3.50 8.88 -15.70
C PRO A 210 -2.32 7.92 -15.89
N TRP A 211 -1.58 7.57 -14.81
CA TRP A 211 -0.31 6.85 -14.85
C TRP A 211 0.60 7.28 -16.02
N CYS A 212 0.72 8.59 -16.24
CA CYS A 212 1.57 9.13 -17.27
C CYS A 212 2.17 10.47 -16.84
N GLN A 213 3.36 10.76 -17.38
CA GLN A 213 4.10 11.96 -17.02
C GLN A 213 3.38 13.25 -17.44
N SER A 214 2.67 13.23 -18.57
CA SER A 214 1.86 14.35 -19.04
C SER A 214 0.60 14.60 -18.20
N GLY A 215 0.23 13.67 -17.32
CA GLY A 215 -0.84 13.84 -16.35
C GLY A 215 -0.39 14.46 -15.03
N ILE A 216 0.91 14.75 -14.87
CA ILE A 216 1.44 15.44 -13.70
C ILE A 216 1.43 16.93 -13.99
N ASP A 217 0.33 17.57 -13.63
CA ASP A 217 0.32 19.02 -13.53
C ASP A 217 1.17 19.46 -12.33
N ASP A 218 1.70 20.69 -12.41
CA ASP A 218 2.38 21.36 -11.30
C ASP A 218 1.56 21.20 -10.01
N GLN A 219 2.18 20.71 -8.94
CA GLN A 219 1.54 20.53 -7.62
C GLN A 219 1.53 21.85 -6.80
N GLY A 220 1.96 22.96 -7.42
CA GLY A 220 2.08 24.27 -6.80
C GLY A 220 3.53 24.58 -6.38
N GLU A 221 3.82 25.86 -6.16
CA GLU A 221 5.17 26.35 -5.88
C GLU A 221 5.76 25.76 -4.58
N ALA A 222 4.92 25.49 -3.58
CA ALA A 222 5.35 24.88 -2.31
C ALA A 222 5.83 23.42 -2.47
N ALA A 223 5.36 22.71 -3.52
CA ALA A 223 5.72 21.33 -3.84
C ALA A 223 6.88 21.22 -4.86
N ASN A 224 7.65 22.29 -5.07
CA ASN A 224 8.71 22.37 -6.08
C ASN A 224 9.80 21.26 -6.02
N ILE A 225 10.02 20.63 -4.87
CA ILE A 225 10.92 19.45 -4.77
C ILE A 225 10.26 18.23 -5.42
N LEU A 226 8.97 18.01 -5.19
CA LEU A 226 8.20 16.90 -5.74
C LEU A 226 7.99 17.06 -7.25
N ASN A 227 7.68 18.28 -7.71
CA ASN A 227 7.56 18.62 -9.13
C ASN A 227 8.82 18.27 -9.94
N ARG A 228 10.01 18.43 -9.35
CA ARG A 228 11.29 18.10 -10.02
C ARG A 228 11.55 16.60 -10.11
N LEU A 229 10.95 15.80 -9.23
CA LEU A 229 11.13 14.35 -9.18
C LEU A 229 10.21 13.60 -10.14
N ALA A 230 9.13 14.23 -10.60
CA ALA A 230 8.19 13.69 -11.59
C ALA A 230 8.88 13.14 -12.87
N PHE A 231 10.02 13.72 -13.27
CA PHE A 231 10.80 13.30 -14.45
C PHE A 231 11.57 11.99 -14.26
N GLN A 232 11.68 11.47 -13.03
CA GLN A 232 12.42 10.25 -12.71
C GLN A 232 11.51 9.05 -12.44
N VAL A 233 10.19 9.24 -12.54
CA VAL A 233 9.20 8.21 -12.19
C VAL A 233 8.81 7.40 -13.43
N ASP A 234 8.98 6.08 -13.34
CA ASP A 234 8.49 5.13 -14.33
C ASP A 234 7.01 4.80 -14.05
N PHE A 235 6.10 5.61 -14.58
CA PHE A 235 4.66 5.44 -14.37
C PHE A 235 4.10 4.15 -14.97
N GLU A 236 4.71 3.62 -16.02
CA GLU A 236 4.29 2.32 -16.56
C GLU A 236 4.59 1.18 -15.59
N LYS A 237 5.72 1.26 -14.88
CA LYS A 237 6.02 0.33 -13.79
C LYS A 237 5.03 0.48 -12.62
N ILE A 238 4.68 1.72 -12.24
CA ILE A 238 3.67 1.97 -11.19
C ILE A 238 2.32 1.37 -11.60
N TYR A 239 1.87 1.64 -12.81
CA TYR A 239 0.62 1.10 -13.37
C TYR A 239 0.59 -0.43 -13.36
N LYS A 240 1.68 -1.09 -13.78
CA LYS A 240 1.76 -2.56 -13.73
C LYS A 240 1.72 -3.12 -12.31
N ILE A 241 2.32 -2.42 -11.34
CA ILE A 241 2.23 -2.79 -9.92
C ILE A 241 0.78 -2.62 -9.44
N PHE A 242 0.12 -1.51 -9.79
CA PHE A 242 -1.31 -1.32 -9.50
C PHE A 242 -2.14 -2.47 -10.08
N LEU A 243 -2.00 -2.81 -11.36
CA LEU A 243 -2.72 -3.93 -11.98
C LEU A 243 -2.49 -5.25 -11.24
N THR A 244 -1.26 -5.51 -10.78
CA THR A 244 -0.92 -6.72 -10.02
C THR A 244 -1.70 -6.79 -8.71
N ASN A 245 -1.81 -5.68 -7.99
CA ASN A 245 -2.56 -5.60 -6.73
C ASN A 245 -4.08 -5.65 -6.99
N ALA A 246 -4.55 -4.91 -7.99
CA ALA A 246 -5.96 -4.80 -8.32
C ALA A 246 -6.56 -6.11 -8.83
N ALA A 247 -5.76 -6.95 -9.50
CA ALA A 247 -6.17 -8.28 -9.98
C ALA A 247 -6.57 -9.26 -8.86
N LEU A 248 -6.28 -8.95 -7.59
CA LEU A 248 -6.76 -9.72 -6.44
C LEU A 248 -8.26 -9.53 -6.17
N PHE A 249 -8.91 -8.55 -6.80
CA PHE A 249 -10.27 -8.13 -6.50
C PHE A 249 -11.17 -8.27 -7.73
N SER A 250 -12.37 -8.84 -7.53
CA SER A 250 -13.40 -8.91 -8.56
C SER A 250 -14.26 -7.64 -8.67
N ASN A 251 -14.18 -6.75 -7.67
CA ASN A 251 -14.96 -5.53 -7.57
C ASN A 251 -14.11 -4.25 -7.72
N LEU A 252 -12.90 -4.35 -8.28
CA LEU A 252 -12.02 -3.21 -8.55
C LEU A 252 -11.65 -3.18 -10.04
N SER A 253 -11.87 -2.03 -10.65
CA SER A 253 -11.43 -1.73 -12.01
C SER A 253 -10.90 -0.30 -12.08
N TYR A 254 -10.44 0.15 -13.25
CA TYR A 254 -9.81 1.46 -13.39
C TYR A 254 -10.18 2.18 -14.67
N LEU A 255 -9.92 3.49 -14.66
CA LEU A 255 -9.86 4.39 -15.79
C LEU A 255 -8.45 4.98 -15.82
N LYS A 256 -7.66 4.64 -16.84
CA LYS A 256 -6.31 5.19 -17.03
C LYS A 256 -6.39 6.58 -17.67
N GLU A 257 -6.94 7.53 -16.92
CA GLU A 257 -7.32 8.86 -17.37
C GLU A 257 -7.16 9.89 -16.26
N THR A 258 -7.13 11.18 -16.62
CA THR A 258 -7.28 12.26 -15.63
C THR A 258 -8.71 12.31 -15.10
N SER A 259 -8.89 12.90 -13.91
CA SER A 259 -10.21 13.10 -13.28
C SER A 259 -11.25 13.67 -14.26
N THR A 260 -10.95 14.79 -14.91
CA THR A 260 -11.86 15.45 -15.87
C THR A 260 -12.22 14.56 -17.05
N THR A 261 -11.26 13.82 -17.62
CA THR A 261 -11.52 12.94 -18.77
C THR A 261 -12.33 11.70 -18.36
N ALA A 262 -12.18 11.25 -17.11
CA ALA A 262 -12.87 10.07 -16.60
C ALA A 262 -14.37 10.28 -16.35
N VAL A 263 -14.84 11.51 -16.11
CA VAL A 263 -16.26 11.83 -15.86
C VAL A 263 -17.20 11.30 -16.95
N PRO A 264 -17.07 11.70 -18.25
CA PRO A 264 -17.97 11.20 -19.29
C PRO A 264 -17.86 9.68 -19.51
N ILE A 265 -16.71 9.08 -19.19
CA ILE A 265 -16.51 7.62 -19.27
C ILE A 265 -17.29 6.91 -18.15
N TYR A 266 -17.23 7.44 -16.93
CA TYR A 266 -17.99 6.95 -15.78
C TYR A 266 -19.50 7.09 -15.99
N GLU A 267 -19.97 8.22 -16.51
CA GLU A 267 -21.38 8.42 -16.86
C GLU A 267 -21.86 7.39 -17.89
N HIS A 268 -21.08 7.15 -18.94
CA HIS A 268 -21.40 6.15 -19.95
C HIS A 268 -21.39 4.72 -19.40
N ALA A 269 -20.43 4.40 -18.53
CA ALA A 269 -20.36 3.10 -17.85
C ALA A 269 -21.58 2.88 -16.95
N SER A 270 -21.99 3.91 -16.21
CA SER A 270 -23.23 3.91 -15.41
C SER A 270 -24.48 3.65 -16.26
N GLN A 271 -24.61 4.31 -17.41
CA GLN A 271 -25.74 4.08 -18.32
C GLN A 271 -25.79 2.64 -18.86
N LYS A 272 -24.62 2.02 -19.05
CA LYS A 272 -24.51 0.61 -19.44
C LYS A 272 -24.70 -0.36 -18.26
N GLY A 273 -24.54 0.12 -17.04
CA GLY A 273 -24.55 -0.68 -15.81
C GLY A 273 -23.22 -1.37 -15.49
N TYR A 274 -22.16 -1.15 -16.27
CA TYR A 274 -20.86 -1.79 -16.05
C TYR A 274 -19.69 -0.96 -16.59
N LEU A 275 -18.53 -1.13 -15.94
CA LEU A 275 -17.24 -0.66 -16.43
C LEU A 275 -16.37 -1.85 -16.81
N LYS A 276 -15.70 -1.76 -17.97
CA LYS A 276 -14.79 -2.78 -18.45
C LYS A 276 -13.43 -2.16 -18.77
N ALA A 277 -12.41 -2.61 -18.05
CA ALA A 277 -11.01 -2.41 -18.40
C ALA A 277 -10.49 -3.61 -19.20
N LEU A 278 -9.33 -3.46 -19.84
CA LEU A 278 -8.74 -4.51 -20.67
C LEU A 278 -8.09 -5.61 -19.81
N GLU A 279 -7.36 -5.24 -18.76
CA GLU A 279 -6.55 -6.13 -17.94
C GLU A 279 -7.27 -6.67 -16.70
N LEU A 280 -8.38 -6.05 -16.29
CA LEU A 280 -9.11 -6.34 -15.05
C LEU A 280 -10.55 -6.80 -15.33
N PRO A 281 -11.21 -7.46 -14.36
CA PRO A 281 -12.60 -7.87 -14.50
C PRO A 281 -13.52 -6.69 -14.82
N GLN A 282 -14.61 -7.01 -15.53
CA GLN A 282 -15.75 -6.11 -15.64
C GLN A 282 -16.41 -5.98 -14.26
N ILE A 283 -16.72 -4.75 -13.87
CA ILE A 283 -17.40 -4.44 -12.61
C ILE A 283 -18.75 -3.77 -12.89
N ASP A 284 -19.70 -3.98 -11.99
CA ASP A 284 -20.97 -3.25 -12.03
C ASP A 284 -20.76 -1.81 -11.57
N VAL A 285 -21.35 -0.85 -12.28
CA VAL A 285 -21.28 0.59 -11.98
C VAL A 285 -22.68 1.18 -12.05
N LYS A 286 -23.07 1.92 -11.01
CA LYS A 286 -24.44 2.45 -10.84
C LYS A 286 -24.56 3.94 -11.12
N GLY A 287 -23.45 4.67 -11.21
CA GLY A 287 -23.44 6.14 -11.32
C GLY A 287 -23.83 6.85 -10.04
N LYS A 288 -23.71 6.18 -8.89
CA LYS A 288 -24.12 6.67 -7.57
C LYS A 288 -23.03 6.35 -6.58
N ILE A 289 -22.27 7.36 -6.18
CA ILE A 289 -21.04 7.19 -5.41
C ILE A 289 -21.35 7.14 -3.91
N ALA A 290 -21.01 6.05 -3.24
CA ALA A 290 -21.06 5.92 -1.79
C ALA A 290 -19.84 6.54 -1.11
N VAL A 291 -18.67 6.45 -1.74
CA VAL A 291 -17.40 6.99 -1.23
C VAL A 291 -16.61 7.58 -2.40
N LEU A 292 -16.28 8.86 -2.31
CA LEU A 292 -15.41 9.59 -3.23
C LEU A 292 -14.11 9.93 -2.49
N HIS A 293 -12.96 9.44 -2.97
CA HIS A 293 -11.63 9.75 -2.45
C HIS A 293 -10.85 10.58 -3.45
N ILE A 294 -10.41 11.79 -3.06
CA ILE A 294 -9.66 12.72 -3.90
C ILE A 294 -8.24 12.84 -3.33
N ASP A 295 -7.27 12.33 -4.09
CA ASP A 295 -5.83 12.26 -3.79
C ASP A 295 -5.02 12.52 -5.08
N GLY A 296 -5.54 13.43 -5.92
CA GLY A 296 -5.01 13.73 -7.25
C GLY A 296 -3.91 14.80 -7.24
N ASN A 297 -4.27 16.02 -7.62
CA ASN A 297 -3.35 17.17 -7.60
C ASN A 297 -3.66 18.07 -6.40
N HIS A 298 -2.62 18.52 -5.71
CA HIS A 298 -2.72 19.25 -4.44
C HIS A 298 -2.88 20.77 -4.60
N ARG A 299 -3.04 21.28 -5.82
CA ARG A 299 -3.42 22.67 -6.04
C ARG A 299 -4.89 22.88 -5.79
N TYR A 300 -5.21 23.98 -5.12
CA TYR A 300 -6.58 24.39 -4.80
C TYR A 300 -7.54 24.30 -6.00
N ASP A 301 -7.15 24.84 -7.16
CA ASP A 301 -8.00 24.88 -8.35
C ASP A 301 -8.28 23.48 -8.93
N MET A 302 -7.33 22.55 -8.81
CA MET A 302 -7.48 21.17 -9.28
C MET A 302 -8.38 20.36 -8.34
N VAL A 303 -8.16 20.43 -7.02
CA VAL A 303 -9.03 19.78 -6.02
C VAL A 303 -10.46 20.33 -6.10
N LYS A 304 -10.61 21.65 -6.27
CA LYS A 304 -11.92 22.29 -6.45
C LYS A 304 -12.63 21.78 -7.69
N ASN A 305 -11.91 21.67 -8.80
CA ASN A 305 -12.44 21.10 -10.04
C ASN A 305 -12.89 19.64 -9.87
N ASP A 306 -12.14 18.82 -9.14
CA ASP A 306 -12.54 17.44 -8.84
C ASP A 306 -13.83 17.39 -8.00
N ILE A 307 -13.94 18.23 -6.97
CA ILE A 307 -15.17 18.34 -6.18
C ILE A 307 -16.35 18.79 -7.05
N GLU A 308 -16.19 19.84 -7.86
CA GLU A 308 -17.28 20.35 -8.71
C GLU A 308 -17.80 19.31 -9.71
N GLN A 309 -16.90 18.49 -10.27
CA GLN A 309 -17.26 17.47 -11.25
C GLN A 309 -17.81 16.19 -10.62
N TRP A 310 -17.26 15.74 -9.50
CA TRP A 310 -17.58 14.42 -8.93
C TRP A 310 -18.61 14.44 -7.80
N LEU A 311 -18.70 15.54 -7.05
CA LEU A 311 -19.67 15.68 -5.96
C LEU A 311 -21.13 15.42 -6.40
N PRO A 312 -21.59 15.86 -7.59
CA PRO A 312 -22.96 15.58 -8.04
C PRO A 312 -23.35 14.10 -8.04
N PHE A 313 -22.42 13.17 -8.25
CA PHE A 313 -22.67 11.73 -8.25
C PHE A 313 -22.74 11.10 -6.84
N VAL A 314 -22.26 11.80 -5.80
CA VAL A 314 -22.20 11.28 -4.42
C VAL A 314 -23.60 11.13 -3.86
N LEU A 315 -23.92 9.99 -3.25
CA LEU A 315 -25.22 9.75 -2.63
C LEU A 315 -25.43 10.68 -1.42
N PRO A 316 -26.67 11.09 -1.12
CA PRO A 316 -27.02 11.49 0.24
C PRO A 316 -26.59 10.40 1.23
N GLY A 317 -25.93 10.82 2.31
CA GLY A 317 -25.28 9.95 3.29
C GLY A 317 -23.95 9.32 2.84
N GLY A 318 -23.52 9.56 1.60
CA GLY A 318 -22.21 9.17 1.07
C GLY A 318 -21.07 10.01 1.64
N TRP A 319 -19.84 9.54 1.43
CA TRP A 319 -18.64 10.15 2.00
C TRP A 319 -17.75 10.74 0.91
N VAL A 320 -17.17 11.90 1.20
CA VAL A 320 -16.14 12.56 0.42
C VAL A 320 -14.89 12.65 1.30
N LEU A 321 -13.76 12.18 0.77
CA LEU A 321 -12.47 12.18 1.43
C LEU A 321 -11.56 13.10 0.62
N LEU A 322 -11.01 14.11 1.29
CA LEU A 322 -9.96 14.96 0.74
C LEU A 322 -8.64 14.57 1.39
N ASP A 323 -7.78 13.94 0.60
CA ASP A 323 -6.47 13.58 1.08
C ASP A 323 -5.54 14.79 1.17
N ASP A 324 -4.45 14.65 1.93
CA ASP A 324 -3.46 15.71 2.11
C ASP A 324 -4.05 17.04 2.67
N TYR A 325 -5.16 16.96 3.40
CA TYR A 325 -5.76 18.07 4.14
C TYR A 325 -4.84 18.63 5.23
N CYS A 326 -3.97 17.80 5.82
CA CYS A 326 -2.92 18.24 6.76
C CYS A 326 -1.50 18.19 6.17
N TRP A 327 -1.35 18.30 4.85
CA TRP A 327 -0.07 18.17 4.15
C TRP A 327 0.91 19.30 4.50
N LYS A 328 2.21 19.00 4.43
CA LYS A 328 3.28 19.95 4.77
C LYS A 328 3.86 20.67 3.56
N PHE A 329 3.54 20.23 2.35
CA PHE A 329 4.14 20.72 1.10
C PHE A 329 3.17 21.56 0.27
N GLY A 330 1.98 21.85 0.79
CA GLY A 330 0.93 22.66 0.17
C GLY A 330 -0.32 22.65 1.03
N ASP A 331 -1.28 23.51 0.69
CA ASP A 331 -2.51 23.74 1.44
C ASP A 331 -3.77 23.76 0.57
N GLY A 332 -3.69 23.42 -0.72
CA GLY A 332 -4.86 23.39 -1.61
C GLY A 332 -6.04 22.54 -1.11
N PRO A 333 -5.83 21.26 -0.73
CA PRO A 333 -6.88 20.45 -0.11
C PRO A 333 -7.39 21.05 1.21
N LYS A 334 -6.50 21.69 1.99
CA LYS A 334 -6.86 22.34 3.24
C LYS A 334 -7.79 23.52 3.03
N GLU A 335 -7.41 24.44 2.15
CA GLU A 335 -8.18 25.64 1.85
C GLU A 335 -9.58 25.30 1.35
N LEU A 336 -9.70 24.30 0.47
CA LEU A 336 -11.01 23.84 0.00
C LEU A 336 -11.78 23.10 1.11
N GLY A 337 -11.13 22.20 1.84
CA GLY A 337 -11.75 21.45 2.93
C GLY A 337 -12.33 22.38 4.01
N ASP A 338 -11.61 23.45 4.37
CA ASP A 338 -12.07 24.48 5.31
C ASP A 338 -13.36 25.17 4.80
N GLN A 339 -13.50 25.38 3.49
CA GLN A 339 -14.73 25.92 2.89
C GLN A 339 -15.87 24.90 2.93
N LEU A 340 -15.61 23.63 2.56
CA LEU A 340 -16.64 22.58 2.54
C LEU A 340 -17.20 22.27 3.93
N ILE A 341 -16.38 22.36 4.99
CA ILE A 341 -16.83 22.20 6.37
C ILE A 341 -17.89 23.25 6.75
N MET A 342 -17.79 24.46 6.19
CA MET A 342 -18.73 25.55 6.45
C MET A 342 -20.05 25.39 5.68
N GLU A 343 -20.09 24.55 4.64
CA GLU A 343 -21.27 24.26 3.83
C GLU A 343 -22.19 23.24 4.52
N THR A 344 -22.73 23.60 5.69
CA THR A 344 -23.53 22.69 6.54
C THR A 344 -24.83 22.21 5.90
N SER A 345 -25.28 22.85 4.81
CA SER A 345 -26.40 22.35 4.00
C SER A 345 -26.01 21.17 3.10
N LEU A 346 -24.73 21.05 2.75
CA LEU A 346 -24.19 19.99 1.90
C LEU A 346 -23.53 18.87 2.70
N PHE A 347 -22.92 19.19 3.84
CA PHE A 347 -22.25 18.22 4.70
C PHE A 347 -22.76 18.28 6.14
N ASP A 348 -23.16 17.14 6.69
CA ASP A 348 -23.72 17.02 8.04
C ASP A 348 -22.74 16.45 9.06
N CYS A 349 -21.56 16.00 8.59
CA CYS A 349 -20.52 15.44 9.43
C CYS A 349 -19.15 15.70 8.81
N SER A 350 -18.18 16.07 9.64
CA SER A 350 -16.79 16.17 9.24
C SER A 350 -15.84 15.75 10.36
N PHE A 351 -14.73 15.13 9.99
CA PHE A 351 -13.61 14.89 10.90
C PHE A 351 -12.31 14.69 10.11
N CYS A 352 -11.18 14.94 10.75
CA CYS A 352 -9.86 14.66 10.19
C CYS A 352 -9.24 13.48 10.93
N LEU A 353 -8.62 12.56 10.20
CA LEU A 353 -7.87 11.45 10.77
C LEU A 353 -6.66 11.14 9.89
N GLY A 354 -5.47 11.15 10.48
CA GLY A 354 -4.22 11.24 9.71
C GLY A 354 -4.13 12.60 9.03
N ASP A 355 -3.84 12.59 7.73
CA ASP A 355 -3.83 13.76 6.86
C ASP A 355 -5.11 13.94 6.05
N THR A 356 -6.09 13.04 6.14
CA THR A 356 -7.33 13.07 5.36
C THR A 356 -8.48 13.73 6.10
N LEU A 357 -9.21 14.62 5.39
CA LEU A 357 -10.50 15.13 5.83
C LEU A 357 -11.63 14.24 5.29
N TYR A 358 -12.53 13.84 6.18
CA TYR A 358 -13.72 13.05 5.87
C TYR A 358 -14.95 13.95 6.00
N LEU A 359 -15.80 13.95 4.98
CA LEU A 359 -17.02 14.74 4.90
C LEU A 359 -18.19 13.83 4.52
N ARG A 360 -19.30 13.88 5.25
CA ARG A 360 -20.52 13.13 4.90
C ARG A 360 -21.53 14.03 4.23
N ARG A 361 -21.99 13.66 3.03
CA ARG A 361 -23.01 14.40 2.28
C ARG A 361 -24.35 14.31 3.02
N SER A 362 -24.97 15.46 3.27
CA SER A 362 -26.25 15.55 3.99
C SER A 362 -27.38 14.78 3.28
N ASP A 363 -28.27 14.19 4.07
CA ASP A 363 -29.46 13.47 3.56
C ASP A 363 -30.55 14.41 3.00
N SER A 364 -30.45 15.70 3.30
CA SER A 364 -31.35 16.72 2.77
C SER A 364 -31.10 16.91 1.28
N LEU A 365 -31.91 16.24 0.45
CA LEU A 365 -32.26 16.77 -0.86
C LEU A 365 -32.69 18.23 -0.63
N MET A 366 -32.02 19.19 -1.26
CA MET A 366 -32.55 20.55 -1.34
C MET A 366 -33.98 20.43 -1.89
N SER A 367 -34.94 20.74 -1.02
CA SER A 367 -36.37 20.78 -1.30
C SER A 367 -36.71 21.86 -2.31
#